data_AF-A0A3P7FK38-F1
#
_entry.id   AF-A0A3P7FK38-F1
#
_cell.length_a   1.000
_cell.length_b   1.000
_cell.length_c   1.000
_cell.angle_alpha   90.00
_cell.angle_beta   90.00
_cell.angle_gamma   90.00
#
_symmetry.space_group_name_H-M   'P 1'
#
loop_
_entity.id
_entity.type
_entity.pdbx_description
1 polymer ?
#
loop_
_entity_poly.entity_id
_entity_poly.type
_entity_poly.pdbx_seq_one_letter_code
_entity_poly.pdbx_strand_id
1 'polypeptide(L)'
;MNESKQLMPFRIDTRQKIAKVGQIPFSVSGVQSLRLPSTGYLSSLYLRFSGTISNSAAITSGNVAQYAPYSLLKNINLNINSGQQQLVNCSGWSLYLLSRMRYGNKLPFAFNASANGKANYSFSSDSGTNPFYFTLEIPVSVSDGQNFSLGLINLQAPELECVLETTFASNLSVISSVTTAVTGVVEVFYKYYEVPNPQTTELPPPILHKILENSYSVNSTGLQTIEIPRGGRILRLANNIQLNGVRSNDWTNVGIQLNKTYTVYDKPRWLCGYEETVFAADNAASDASPQGLIVGEIPVDLMRAWNINEESDIRDTLNTERATTTDLLVTVADTATLGANNNFITVAREILQIPVS
;
A
#
# COMPACT_ATOMS: atom_id res chain seq x y z
N MET A 1 -21.90 -18.56 42.21
CA MET A 1 -21.09 -19.19 41.14
C MET A 1 -21.14 -18.22 39.97
N ASN A 2 -20.16 -17.32 39.83
CA ASN A 2 -20.10 -16.46 38.66
C ASN A 2 -19.60 -17.34 37.52
N GLU A 3 -20.52 -17.92 36.75
CA GLU A 3 -20.20 -18.43 35.42
C GLU A 3 -19.55 -17.27 34.66
N SER A 4 -18.25 -17.38 34.42
CA SER A 4 -17.56 -16.54 33.46
C SER A 4 -18.26 -16.76 32.12
N LYS A 5 -19.21 -15.88 31.76
CA LYS A 5 -19.87 -15.93 30.46
C LYS A 5 -18.79 -15.85 29.41
N GLN A 6 -18.56 -16.95 28.71
CA GLN A 6 -17.61 -17.00 27.62
C GLN A 6 -18.10 -16.04 26.54
N LEU A 7 -17.28 -15.02 26.23
CA LEU A 7 -17.58 -14.08 25.15
C LEU A 7 -17.53 -14.83 23.82
N MET A 8 -18.40 -14.46 22.89
CA MET A 8 -18.39 -15.00 21.54
C MET A 8 -17.22 -14.43 20.76
N PRO A 9 -16.49 -15.24 19.95
CA PRO A 9 -15.40 -14.75 19.13
C PRO A 9 -15.85 -13.64 18.18
N PHE A 10 -15.02 -12.58 18.04
CA PHE A 10 -15.30 -11.42 17.18
C PHE A 10 -15.79 -11.81 15.78
N ARG A 11 -15.18 -12.83 15.17
CA ARG A 11 -15.50 -13.28 13.82
C ARG A 11 -16.93 -13.77 13.64
N ILE A 12 -17.50 -14.39 14.67
CA ILE A 12 -18.82 -15.02 14.61
C ILE A 12 -19.91 -13.98 14.90
N ASP A 13 -19.65 -13.09 15.84
CA ASP A 13 -20.63 -12.13 16.37
C ASP A 13 -20.53 -10.75 15.72
N THR A 14 -19.83 -10.61 14.59
CA THR A 14 -19.76 -9.34 13.85
C THR A 14 -20.17 -9.48 12.41
N ARG A 15 -20.60 -8.37 11.82
CA ARG A 15 -20.97 -8.31 10.41
C ARG A 15 -20.11 -7.28 9.68
N GLN A 16 -19.52 -7.71 8.58
CA GLN A 16 -18.87 -6.81 7.63
C GLN A 16 -19.91 -5.91 6.96
N LYS A 17 -19.62 -4.62 6.94
CA LYS A 17 -20.37 -3.61 6.20
C LYS A 17 -19.42 -2.74 5.39
N ILE A 18 -19.90 -2.26 4.25
CA ILE A 18 -19.20 -1.28 3.42
C ILE A 18 -20.17 -0.14 3.18
N ALA A 19 -19.72 1.08 3.43
CA ALA A 19 -20.53 2.27 3.21
C ALA A 19 -19.67 3.40 2.63
N LYS A 20 -20.34 4.38 2.00
CA LYS A 20 -19.70 5.59 1.49
C LYS A 20 -19.52 6.57 2.64
N VAL A 21 -18.32 7.11 2.80
CA VAL A 21 -18.03 8.16 3.77
C VAL A 21 -18.33 9.53 3.17
N GLY A 22 -17.84 9.77 1.95
CA GLY A 22 -17.92 11.07 1.31
C GLY A 22 -17.10 11.12 0.02
N GLN A 23 -16.78 12.33 -0.40
CA GLN A 23 -15.95 12.60 -1.57
C GLN A 23 -14.97 13.73 -1.26
N ILE A 24 -13.77 13.61 -1.79
CA ILE A 24 -12.73 14.64 -1.74
C ILE A 24 -12.59 15.22 -3.15
N PRO A 25 -12.87 16.53 -3.37
CA PRO A 25 -12.73 17.12 -4.69
C PRO A 25 -11.26 17.16 -5.11
N PHE A 26 -10.99 16.83 -6.38
CA PHE A 26 -9.66 16.99 -6.93
C PHE A 26 -9.27 18.48 -6.96
N SER A 27 -8.08 18.79 -6.46
CA SER A 27 -7.49 20.13 -6.52
C SER A 27 -5.99 20.01 -6.69
N VAL A 28 -5.44 20.63 -7.74
CA VAL A 28 -3.99 20.60 -8.00
C VAL A 28 -3.24 21.28 -6.84
N SER A 29 -2.24 20.61 -6.28
CA SER A 29 -1.54 21.01 -5.04
C SER A 29 -2.42 21.11 -3.79
N GLY A 30 -3.69 20.70 -3.86
CA GLY A 30 -4.62 20.79 -2.75
C GLY A 30 -4.35 19.71 -1.70
N VAL A 31 -4.37 20.11 -0.43
CA VAL A 31 -4.59 19.20 0.70
C VAL A 31 -6.07 19.25 1.03
N GLN A 32 -6.69 18.08 1.15
CA GLN A 32 -8.09 17.95 1.51
C GLN A 32 -8.23 16.89 2.61
N SER A 33 -9.17 17.08 3.51
CA SER A 33 -9.42 16.15 4.61
C SER A 33 -10.87 15.68 4.64
N LEU A 34 -11.06 14.45 5.11
CA LEU A 34 -12.36 13.82 5.30
C LEU A 34 -12.35 13.09 6.64
N ARG A 35 -13.24 13.50 7.54
CA ARG A 35 -13.45 12.82 8.83
C ARG A 35 -14.26 11.56 8.61
N LEU A 36 -13.80 10.44 9.16
CA LEU A 36 -14.54 9.18 9.09
C LEU A 36 -15.73 9.17 10.07
N PRO A 37 -16.82 8.46 9.77
CA PRO A 37 -17.95 8.32 10.68
C PRO A 37 -17.56 7.48 11.91
N SER A 38 -18.02 7.86 13.09
CA SER A 38 -17.77 7.13 14.35
C SER A 38 -18.61 5.85 14.45
N THR A 39 -18.39 4.87 13.55
CA THR A 39 -19.21 3.65 13.48
C THR A 39 -18.38 2.42 13.18
N GLY A 40 -18.54 1.41 14.04
CA GLY A 40 -17.92 0.09 13.95
C GLY A 40 -16.40 0.07 14.10
N TYR A 41 -15.82 -1.09 13.80
CA TYR A 41 -14.39 -1.34 13.76
C TYR A 41 -13.87 -1.22 12.33
N LEU A 42 -13.05 -0.20 12.06
CA LEU A 42 -12.48 0.07 10.74
C LEU A 42 -11.51 -1.03 10.33
N SER A 43 -11.68 -1.56 9.12
CA SER A 43 -10.84 -2.59 8.50
C SER A 43 -10.12 -2.10 7.25
N SER A 44 -10.78 -1.38 6.35
CA SER A 44 -10.11 -0.79 5.18
C SER A 44 -10.81 0.50 4.73
N LEU A 45 -10.08 1.37 4.04
CA LEU A 45 -10.65 2.44 3.21
C LEU A 45 -10.40 2.13 1.74
N TYR A 46 -11.42 2.29 0.91
CA TYR A 46 -11.30 2.23 -0.54
C TYR A 46 -11.41 3.65 -1.09
N LEU A 47 -10.39 4.06 -1.84
CA LEU A 47 -10.32 5.35 -2.50
C LEU A 47 -10.50 5.14 -4.00
N ARG A 48 -11.60 5.64 -4.57
CA ARG A 48 -11.81 5.61 -6.02
C ARG A 48 -11.70 7.02 -6.58
N PHE A 49 -10.67 7.30 -7.34
CA PHE A 49 -10.65 8.50 -8.18
C PHE A 49 -11.58 8.27 -9.37
N SER A 50 -12.53 9.18 -9.59
CA SER A 50 -13.45 9.16 -10.73
C SER A 50 -13.53 10.55 -11.36
N GLY A 51 -13.26 10.63 -12.66
CA GLY A 51 -13.23 11.90 -13.35
C GLY A 51 -12.92 11.79 -14.84
N THR A 52 -12.33 12.85 -15.38
CA THR A 52 -11.86 12.94 -16.76
C THR A 52 -10.44 13.48 -16.83
N ILE A 53 -9.69 12.99 -17.81
CA ILE A 53 -8.35 13.46 -18.18
C ILE A 53 -8.40 14.06 -19.58
N SER A 54 -7.77 15.22 -19.77
CA SER A 54 -7.64 15.86 -21.08
C SER A 54 -6.18 15.84 -21.54
N ASN A 55 -5.92 15.19 -22.68
CA ASN A 55 -4.57 15.08 -23.25
C ASN A 55 -4.48 15.88 -24.57
N SER A 56 -3.40 16.63 -24.74
CA SER A 56 -3.12 17.35 -26.00
C SER A 56 -2.71 16.43 -27.15
N ALA A 57 -2.20 15.23 -26.83
CA ALA A 57 -1.84 14.17 -27.75
C ALA A 57 -2.09 12.81 -27.08
N ALA A 58 -1.95 11.72 -27.83
CA ALA A 58 -2.08 10.39 -27.23
C ALA A 58 -0.97 10.13 -26.20
N ILE A 59 -1.33 9.50 -25.08
CA ILE A 59 -0.37 8.98 -24.10
C ILE A 59 0.30 7.74 -24.68
N THR A 60 1.62 7.75 -24.72
CA THR A 60 2.47 6.66 -25.20
C THR A 60 3.47 6.28 -24.11
N SER A 61 4.18 5.17 -24.28
CA SER A 61 5.23 4.74 -23.35
C SER A 61 6.33 5.79 -23.14
N GLY A 62 6.55 6.70 -24.12
CA GLY A 62 7.56 7.75 -24.02
C GLY A 62 7.13 9.02 -23.30
N ASN A 63 5.83 9.22 -23.04
CA ASN A 63 5.32 10.44 -22.40
C ASN A 63 4.49 10.15 -21.13
N VAL A 64 4.17 8.89 -20.84
CA VAL A 64 3.54 8.48 -19.57
C VAL A 64 4.54 8.64 -18.43
N ALA A 65 4.07 9.19 -17.31
CA ALA A 65 4.89 9.29 -16.12
C ALA A 65 5.03 7.94 -15.42
N GLN A 66 6.14 7.74 -14.74
CA GLN A 66 6.52 6.42 -14.22
C GLN A 66 5.60 5.87 -13.14
N TYR A 67 5.02 6.75 -12.33
CA TYR A 67 4.15 6.39 -11.21
C TYR A 67 2.67 6.60 -11.52
N ALA A 68 2.34 6.91 -12.79
CA ALA A 68 0.98 7.15 -13.21
C ALA A 68 0.12 5.87 -13.08
N PRO A 69 -1.18 6.01 -12.75
CA PRO A 69 -1.87 7.24 -12.35
C PRO A 69 -1.76 7.56 -10.85
N TYR A 70 -1.19 6.65 -10.06
CA TYR A 70 -1.25 6.67 -8.59
C TYR A 70 -0.51 7.85 -7.95
N SER A 71 0.51 8.37 -8.63
CA SER A 71 1.22 9.60 -8.27
C SER A 71 0.34 10.85 -8.23
N LEU A 72 -0.87 10.82 -8.79
CA LEU A 72 -1.83 11.92 -8.62
C LEU A 72 -2.16 12.15 -7.15
N LEU A 73 -2.18 11.08 -6.35
CA LEU A 73 -2.28 11.12 -4.90
C LEU A 73 -0.86 11.13 -4.32
N LYS A 74 -0.27 12.33 -4.22
CA LYS A 74 1.11 12.54 -3.79
C LYS A 74 1.35 11.98 -2.39
N ASN A 75 0.43 12.26 -1.46
CA ASN A 75 0.51 11.75 -0.10
C ASN A 75 -0.89 11.44 0.42
N ILE A 76 -1.02 10.30 1.08
CA ILE A 76 -2.24 9.84 1.75
C ILE A 76 -1.87 9.65 3.22
N ASN A 77 -2.54 10.40 4.08
CA ASN A 77 -2.31 10.38 5.52
C ASN A 77 -3.59 9.97 6.25
N LEU A 78 -3.54 8.91 7.05
CA LEU A 78 -4.64 8.49 7.92
C LEU A 78 -4.22 8.72 9.36
N ASN A 79 -4.82 9.73 9.99
CA ASN A 79 -4.49 10.15 11.35
C ASN A 79 -5.58 9.72 12.32
N ILE A 80 -5.19 9.42 13.55
CA ILE A 80 -6.11 9.35 14.69
C ILE A 80 -5.74 10.38 15.76
N ASN A 81 -6.75 10.82 16.51
CA ASN A 81 -6.64 11.73 17.66
C ASN A 81 -5.92 13.04 17.30
N SER A 82 -6.45 13.75 16.30
CA SER A 82 -5.93 15.05 15.86
C SER A 82 -4.46 15.04 15.44
N GLY A 83 -4.02 13.96 14.77
CA GLY A 83 -2.66 13.86 14.22
C GLY A 83 -1.61 13.33 15.20
N GLN A 84 -1.99 12.96 16.44
CA GLN A 84 -1.06 12.41 17.43
C GLN A 84 -0.51 11.04 17.02
N GLN A 85 -1.29 10.26 16.25
CA GLN A 85 -0.81 9.00 15.68
C GLN A 85 -1.13 8.94 14.19
N GLN A 86 -0.06 8.85 13.40
CA GLN A 86 -0.14 8.56 11.97
C GLN A 86 -0.21 7.04 11.80
N LEU A 87 -1.31 6.57 11.23
CA LEU A 87 -1.51 5.17 10.89
C LEU A 87 -0.96 4.92 9.50
N VAL A 88 -1.30 5.77 8.55
CA VAL A 88 -0.82 5.66 7.18
C VAL A 88 -0.20 6.98 6.79
N ASN A 89 1.00 6.97 6.24
CA ASN A 89 1.65 8.13 5.65
C ASN A 89 2.53 7.64 4.49
N CYS A 90 1.94 7.61 3.30
CA CYS A 90 2.61 7.08 2.10
C CYS A 90 1.99 7.66 0.82
N SER A 91 2.72 7.52 -0.28
CA SER A 91 2.25 7.91 -1.60
C SER A 91 1.21 6.92 -2.14
N GLY A 92 0.36 7.37 -3.08
CA GLY A 92 -0.57 6.49 -3.78
C GLY A 92 0.15 5.35 -4.53
N TRP A 93 1.36 5.61 -5.03
CA TRP A 93 2.19 4.57 -5.68
C TRP A 93 2.59 3.46 -4.71
N SER A 94 3.04 3.81 -3.51
CA SER A 94 3.40 2.81 -2.50
C SER A 94 2.21 2.00 -2.01
N LEU A 95 1.03 2.63 -1.86
CA LEU A 95 -0.20 1.89 -1.56
C LEU A 95 -0.58 0.93 -2.68
N TYR A 96 -0.39 1.33 -3.94
CA TYR A 96 -0.58 0.42 -5.07
C TYR A 96 0.36 -0.79 -4.99
N LEU A 97 1.65 -0.58 -4.70
CA LEU A 97 2.61 -1.68 -4.53
C LEU A 97 2.24 -2.60 -3.36
N LEU A 98 1.86 -2.05 -2.21
CA LEU A 98 1.38 -2.83 -1.06
C LEU A 98 0.10 -3.61 -1.38
N SER A 99 -0.85 -2.98 -2.08
CA SER A 99 -2.08 -3.64 -2.52
C SER A 99 -1.74 -4.81 -3.45
N ARG A 100 -0.75 -4.63 -4.34
CA ARG A 100 -0.28 -5.70 -5.22
C ARG A 100 0.33 -6.87 -4.45
N MET A 101 1.11 -6.62 -3.40
CA MET A 101 1.59 -7.70 -2.54
C MET A 101 0.44 -8.41 -1.81
N ARG A 102 -0.63 -7.68 -1.45
CA ARG A 102 -1.80 -8.21 -0.74
C ARG A 102 -2.83 -8.93 -1.62
N TYR A 103 -2.93 -8.62 -2.91
CA TYR A 103 -3.96 -9.16 -3.80
C TYR A 103 -3.41 -9.72 -5.11
N GLY A 104 -2.12 -9.60 -5.37
CA GLY A 104 -1.47 -10.10 -6.58
C GLY A 104 -2.11 -9.48 -7.83
N ASN A 105 -2.39 -10.32 -8.83
CA ASN A 105 -3.09 -9.90 -10.04
C ASN A 105 -4.62 -9.79 -9.88
N LYS A 106 -5.19 -10.14 -8.72
CA LYS A 106 -6.63 -9.94 -8.44
C LYS A 106 -6.97 -8.49 -8.15
N LEU A 107 -5.98 -7.61 -8.15
CA LEU A 107 -6.21 -6.18 -8.02
C LEU A 107 -7.33 -5.75 -8.98
N PRO A 108 -8.39 -5.10 -8.50
CA PRO A 108 -9.28 -4.33 -9.36
C PRO A 108 -8.52 -3.19 -10.08
N PHE A 109 -7.25 -2.98 -9.72
CA PHE A 109 -6.42 -1.81 -9.98
C PHE A 109 -5.29 -2.10 -10.99
N ALA A 110 -5.30 -3.22 -11.72
CA ALA A 110 -4.21 -3.54 -12.64
C ALA A 110 -4.19 -2.59 -13.86
N PHE A 111 -2.98 -2.17 -14.26
CA PHE A 111 -2.66 -1.27 -15.40
C PHE A 111 -3.05 -1.83 -16.79
N ASN A 112 -3.79 -2.94 -16.87
CA ASN A 112 -4.20 -3.52 -18.14
C ASN A 112 -5.60 -3.05 -18.52
N ALA A 113 -5.63 -1.92 -19.25
CA ALA A 113 -6.71 -1.57 -20.15
C ALA A 113 -6.79 -2.60 -21.29
N SER A 114 -7.20 -3.83 -20.98
CA SER A 114 -7.74 -4.70 -22.03
C SER A 114 -9.08 -4.08 -22.44
N ALA A 115 -9.35 -4.05 -23.74
CA ALA A 115 -10.59 -3.55 -24.35
C ALA A 115 -11.89 -4.16 -23.75
N ASN A 116 -11.79 -5.15 -22.87
CA ASN A 116 -12.89 -5.75 -22.13
C ASN A 116 -13.16 -5.03 -20.80
N GLY A 117 -13.60 -3.77 -20.87
CA GLY A 117 -14.57 -3.17 -19.94
C GLY A 117 -14.43 -3.44 -18.44
N LYS A 118 -13.21 -3.48 -17.87
CA LYS A 118 -13.08 -3.61 -16.41
C LYS A 118 -13.45 -2.27 -15.75
N ALA A 119 -14.60 -2.25 -15.09
CA ALA A 119 -15.22 -1.07 -14.47
C ALA A 119 -14.40 -0.38 -13.35
N ASN A 120 -13.21 -0.88 -13.04
CA ASN A 120 -12.41 -0.51 -11.86
C ASN A 120 -11.12 0.27 -12.18
N TYR A 121 -10.66 0.22 -13.44
CA TYR A 121 -9.56 1.05 -13.95
C TYR A 121 -9.86 1.53 -15.38
N SER A 122 -9.68 2.83 -15.65
CA SER A 122 -9.63 3.38 -17.00
C SER A 122 -8.60 4.48 -17.05
N PHE A 123 -7.63 4.28 -17.92
CA PHE A 123 -6.60 5.24 -18.27
C PHE A 123 -6.54 5.33 -19.79
N SER A 124 -7.43 6.13 -20.37
CA SER A 124 -7.44 6.30 -21.82
C SER A 124 -6.16 6.99 -22.27
N SER A 125 -5.51 6.38 -23.25
CA SER A 125 -4.34 6.93 -23.93
C SER A 125 -4.70 7.88 -25.05
N ASP A 126 -5.96 8.09 -25.37
CA ASP A 126 -6.35 8.88 -26.54
C ASP A 126 -6.15 10.38 -26.31
N SER A 127 -6.02 11.13 -27.40
CA SER A 127 -6.07 12.59 -27.36
C SER A 127 -7.50 13.07 -27.03
N GLY A 128 -7.62 14.28 -26.50
CA GLY A 128 -8.91 14.83 -26.07
C GLY A 128 -9.27 14.45 -24.63
N THR A 129 -10.54 14.65 -24.28
CA THR A 129 -11.07 14.40 -22.93
C THR A 129 -11.64 13.00 -22.83
N ASN A 130 -11.08 12.22 -21.91
CA ASN A 130 -11.43 10.81 -21.72
C ASN A 130 -11.83 10.52 -20.27
N PRO A 131 -12.69 9.52 -20.02
CA PRO A 131 -12.91 8.99 -18.69
C PRO A 131 -11.59 8.55 -18.05
N PHE A 132 -11.44 8.86 -16.76
CA PHE A 132 -10.25 8.54 -16.00
C PHE A 132 -10.66 8.12 -14.60
N TYR A 133 -10.37 6.87 -14.25
CA TYR A 133 -10.62 6.37 -12.92
C TYR A 133 -9.61 5.30 -12.52
N PHE A 134 -9.23 5.31 -11.26
CA PHE A 134 -8.41 4.28 -10.63
C PHE A 134 -8.85 4.15 -9.18
N THR A 135 -8.53 3.01 -8.56
CA THR A 135 -8.90 2.75 -7.17
C THR A 135 -7.67 2.30 -6.39
N LEU A 136 -7.61 2.67 -5.13
CA LEU A 136 -6.60 2.28 -4.15
C LEU A 136 -7.29 1.76 -2.89
N GLU A 137 -6.58 0.92 -2.15
CA GLU A 137 -6.97 0.51 -0.81
C GLU A 137 -5.96 1.04 0.20
N ILE A 138 -6.49 1.59 1.30
CA ILE A 138 -5.74 1.82 2.54
C ILE A 138 -6.16 0.71 3.50
N PRO A 139 -5.31 -0.29 3.73
CA PRO A 139 -5.66 -1.34 4.66
C PRO A 139 -5.36 -0.93 6.09
N VAL A 140 -6.38 -1.00 6.94
CA VAL A 140 -6.27 -0.74 8.37
C VAL A 140 -6.12 -2.05 9.13
N SER A 141 -6.83 -3.11 8.75
CA SER A 141 -6.54 -4.46 9.19
C SER A 141 -5.33 -5.05 8.46
N VAL A 142 -4.65 -5.95 9.15
CA VAL A 142 -3.48 -6.67 8.64
C VAL A 142 -3.82 -7.57 7.44
N SER A 143 -5.03 -8.13 7.43
CA SER A 143 -5.54 -8.99 6.36
C SER A 143 -7.05 -8.95 6.29
N ASP A 144 -7.61 -9.53 5.25
CA ASP A 144 -9.04 -9.81 5.12
C ASP A 144 -9.40 -11.27 5.44
N GLY A 145 -8.39 -12.15 5.55
CA GLY A 145 -8.56 -13.57 5.83
C GLY A 145 -8.46 -13.91 7.32
N GLN A 146 -7.56 -14.83 7.67
CA GLN A 146 -7.52 -15.45 8.99
C GLN A 146 -7.19 -14.46 10.12
N ASN A 147 -6.36 -13.44 9.83
CA ASN A 147 -5.89 -12.45 10.78
C ASN A 147 -6.63 -11.10 10.66
N PHE A 148 -7.88 -11.10 10.21
CA PHE A 148 -8.64 -9.86 9.95
C PHE A 148 -8.92 -9.01 11.20
N SER A 149 -8.92 -9.64 12.39
CA SER A 149 -9.11 -8.94 13.66
C SER A 149 -7.89 -8.11 14.10
N LEU A 150 -6.71 -8.35 13.50
CA LEU A 150 -5.50 -7.61 13.82
C LEU A 150 -5.48 -6.25 13.11
N GLY A 151 -5.21 -5.18 13.86
CA GLY A 151 -5.11 -3.82 13.32
C GLY A 151 -6.45 -3.06 13.25
N LEU A 152 -7.56 -3.69 13.64
CA LEU A 152 -8.88 -3.03 13.62
C LEU A 152 -8.93 -1.83 14.57
N ILE A 153 -9.55 -0.74 14.11
CA ILE A 153 -9.67 0.49 14.88
C ILE A 153 -11.12 0.72 15.28
N ASN A 154 -11.38 0.83 16.59
CA ASN A 154 -12.71 1.12 17.10
C ASN A 154 -13.10 2.59 16.84
N LEU A 155 -13.87 2.85 15.78
CA LEU A 155 -14.37 4.19 15.47
C LEU A 155 -15.51 4.64 16.39
N GLN A 156 -16.07 3.74 17.20
CA GLN A 156 -17.15 4.07 18.15
C GLN A 156 -16.63 4.63 19.48
N ALA A 157 -15.32 4.55 19.72
CA ALA A 157 -14.73 5.13 20.92
C ALA A 157 -14.89 6.66 20.91
N PRO A 158 -15.47 7.28 21.95
CA PRO A 158 -15.77 8.71 21.96
C PRO A 158 -14.52 9.60 21.93
N GLU A 159 -13.38 9.06 22.36
CA GLU A 159 -12.08 9.73 22.35
C GLU A 159 -11.38 9.64 20.98
N LEU A 160 -11.84 8.75 20.10
CA LEU A 160 -11.17 8.45 18.84
C LEU A 160 -11.79 9.25 17.70
N GLU A 161 -10.97 10.11 17.11
CA GLU A 161 -11.27 10.78 15.85
C GLU A 161 -10.33 10.26 14.77
N CYS A 162 -10.87 9.76 13.65
CA CYS A 162 -10.08 9.30 12.52
C CYS A 162 -10.30 10.22 11.30
N VAL A 163 -9.21 10.76 10.75
CA VAL A 163 -9.23 11.72 9.63
C VAL A 163 -8.33 11.21 8.51
N LEU A 164 -8.91 11.10 7.31
CA LEU A 164 -8.18 10.86 6.07
C LEU A 164 -7.80 12.22 5.46
N GLU A 165 -6.52 12.45 5.25
CA GLU A 165 -5.99 13.58 4.51
C GLU A 165 -5.37 13.10 3.21
N THR A 166 -5.68 13.79 2.12
CA THR A 166 -5.16 13.50 0.79
C THR A 166 -4.52 14.76 0.22
N THR A 167 -3.25 14.64 -0.16
CA THR A 167 -2.51 15.68 -0.88
C THR A 167 -2.41 15.28 -2.34
N PHE A 168 -2.95 16.10 -3.23
CA PHE A 168 -2.82 15.89 -4.67
C PHE A 168 -1.49 16.43 -5.20
N ALA A 169 -1.04 15.87 -6.33
CA ALA A 169 0.15 16.35 -7.02
C ALA A 169 0.05 17.82 -7.42
N SER A 170 1.19 18.51 -7.44
CA SER A 170 1.26 19.93 -7.77
C SER A 170 1.33 20.24 -9.26
N ASN A 171 1.53 19.21 -10.09
CA ASN A 171 1.55 19.31 -11.54
C ASN A 171 0.90 18.06 -12.14
N LEU A 172 0.42 18.17 -13.38
CA LEU A 172 -0.19 17.05 -14.10
C LEU A 172 0.84 16.18 -14.84
N SER A 173 2.11 16.62 -14.92
CA SER A 173 3.20 15.81 -15.48
C SER A 173 3.50 14.54 -14.68
N VAL A 174 2.94 14.41 -13.46
CA VAL A 174 2.94 13.14 -12.71
C VAL A 174 2.09 12.05 -13.36
N ILE A 175 1.21 12.40 -14.30
CA ILE A 175 0.44 11.45 -15.11
C ILE A 175 1.09 11.26 -16.48
N SER A 176 1.27 12.36 -17.22
CA SER A 176 1.93 12.37 -18.51
C SER A 176 2.34 13.79 -18.88
N SER A 177 3.42 13.94 -19.66
CA SER A 177 3.86 15.25 -20.15
C SER A 177 2.88 15.92 -21.14
N VAL A 178 1.88 15.19 -21.67
CA VAL A 178 0.84 15.71 -22.58
C VAL A 178 -0.51 15.97 -21.90
N THR A 179 -0.63 15.67 -20.60
CA THR A 179 -1.86 15.91 -19.85
C THR A 179 -2.02 17.40 -19.56
N THR A 180 -3.15 17.95 -20.02
CA THR A 180 -3.47 19.39 -19.94
C THR A 180 -4.48 19.71 -18.84
N ALA A 181 -5.38 18.79 -18.50
CA ALA A 181 -6.33 18.95 -17.42
C ALA A 181 -6.72 17.62 -16.80
N VAL A 182 -7.06 17.65 -15.51
CA VAL A 182 -7.71 16.57 -14.78
C VAL A 182 -8.83 17.19 -13.96
N THR A 183 -10.02 16.59 -14.01
CA THR A 183 -11.15 16.96 -13.17
C THR A 183 -11.74 15.70 -12.58
N GLY A 184 -12.17 15.71 -11.33
CA GLY A 184 -12.73 14.53 -10.70
C GLY A 184 -12.86 14.66 -9.20
N VAL A 185 -13.20 13.54 -8.57
CA VAL A 185 -13.31 13.41 -7.12
C VAL A 185 -12.70 12.08 -6.69
N VAL A 186 -12.19 12.02 -5.46
CA VAL A 186 -11.88 10.77 -4.78
C VAL A 186 -13.08 10.38 -3.94
N GLU A 187 -13.79 9.34 -4.35
CA GLU A 187 -14.84 8.73 -3.55
C GLU A 187 -14.24 7.83 -2.49
N VAL A 188 -14.66 8.03 -1.23
CA VAL A 188 -14.13 7.28 -0.09
C VAL A 188 -15.21 6.36 0.43
N PHE A 189 -14.90 5.07 0.43
CA PHE A 189 -15.69 4.03 1.08
C PHE A 189 -14.87 3.44 2.22
N TYR A 190 -15.55 2.98 3.25
CA TYR A 190 -14.91 2.29 4.38
C TYR A 190 -15.57 0.94 4.58
N LYS A 191 -14.73 -0.06 4.85
CA LYS A 191 -15.13 -1.39 5.29
C LYS A 191 -14.96 -1.44 6.79
N TYR A 192 -16.02 -1.81 7.49
CA TYR A 192 -16.02 -1.89 8.94
C TYR A 192 -16.78 -3.12 9.42
N TYR A 193 -16.49 -3.54 10.64
CA TYR A 193 -17.21 -4.59 11.35
C TYR A 193 -18.10 -3.98 12.41
N GLU A 194 -19.40 -4.26 12.34
CA GLU A 194 -20.34 -3.85 13.37
C GLU A 194 -20.48 -4.95 14.40
N VAL A 195 -20.35 -4.57 15.67
CA VAL A 195 -20.56 -5.44 16.83
C VAL A 195 -21.98 -5.18 17.36
N PRO A 196 -22.93 -6.14 17.24
CA PRO A 196 -24.29 -5.96 17.71
C PRO A 196 -24.37 -5.68 19.21
N ASN A 197 -23.54 -6.36 20.02
CA ASN A 197 -23.44 -6.11 21.45
C ASN A 197 -22.00 -6.30 21.97
N PRO A 198 -21.26 -5.22 22.29
CA PRO A 198 -19.87 -5.31 22.73
C PRO A 198 -19.68 -6.02 24.08
N GLN A 199 -20.75 -6.24 24.86
CA GLN A 199 -20.69 -6.97 26.13
C GLN A 199 -20.68 -8.49 25.97
N THR A 200 -21.07 -9.00 24.79
CA THR A 200 -21.11 -10.44 24.50
C THR A 200 -20.03 -10.89 23.53
N THR A 201 -19.31 -9.95 22.92
CA THR A 201 -18.29 -10.20 21.91
C THR A 201 -16.89 -10.02 22.50
N GLU A 202 -15.98 -10.94 22.19
CA GLU A 202 -14.55 -10.76 22.44
C GLU A 202 -14.02 -9.69 21.49
N LEU A 203 -13.67 -8.52 22.04
CA LEU A 203 -13.20 -7.41 21.21
C LEU A 203 -11.80 -7.67 20.66
N PRO A 204 -11.46 -7.13 19.47
CA PRO A 204 -10.14 -7.29 18.90
C PRO A 204 -9.06 -6.69 19.82
N PRO A 205 -7.84 -7.24 19.81
CA PRO A 205 -6.75 -6.71 20.60
C PRO A 205 -6.39 -5.28 20.14
N PRO A 206 -5.98 -4.37 21.06
CA PRO A 206 -5.67 -2.97 20.75
C PRO A 206 -4.28 -2.84 20.10
N ILE A 207 -4.11 -3.47 18.94
CA ILE A 207 -2.87 -3.48 18.17
C ILE A 207 -3.05 -2.52 16.99
N LEU A 208 -2.11 -1.62 16.80
CA LEU A 208 -2.14 -0.68 15.68
C LEU A 208 -1.38 -1.24 14.49
N HIS A 209 -1.99 -1.15 13.33
CA HIS A 209 -1.35 -1.45 12.06
C HIS A 209 -1.03 -0.14 11.35
N LYS A 210 0.24 0.02 10.95
CA LYS A 210 0.79 1.25 10.39
C LYS A 210 1.44 1.00 9.03
N ILE A 211 1.33 1.99 8.15
CA ILE A 211 1.97 2.01 6.82
C ILE A 211 2.73 3.32 6.69
N LEU A 212 4.06 3.25 6.71
CA LEU A 212 4.93 4.43 6.71
C LEU A 212 5.92 4.38 5.55
N GLU A 213 6.00 5.44 4.77
CA GLU A 213 6.94 5.57 3.66
C GLU A 213 8.15 6.43 4.03
N ASN A 214 9.35 5.95 3.68
CA ASN A 214 10.60 6.69 3.80
C ASN A 214 11.37 6.56 2.47
N SER A 215 12.05 7.63 2.05
CA SER A 215 12.91 7.61 0.85
C SER A 215 14.37 7.83 1.23
N TYR A 216 15.25 7.03 0.64
CA TYR A 216 16.69 7.03 0.91
C TYR A 216 17.44 7.31 -0.39
N SER A 217 18.41 8.22 -0.38
CA SER A 217 19.23 8.55 -1.55
C SER A 217 20.18 7.40 -1.90
N VAL A 218 20.33 7.10 -3.19
CA VAL A 218 21.36 6.17 -3.70
C VAL A 218 22.51 6.96 -4.28
N ASN A 219 23.69 6.83 -3.67
CA ASN A 219 24.87 7.66 -4.01
C ASN A 219 25.98 6.88 -4.75
N SER A 220 25.87 5.56 -4.83
CA SER A 220 26.84 4.71 -5.50
C SER A 220 26.18 3.43 -6.03
N THR A 221 26.84 2.76 -6.98
CA THR A 221 26.53 1.36 -7.29
C THR A 221 27.02 0.45 -6.14
N GLY A 222 26.68 -0.83 -6.18
CA GLY A 222 27.01 -1.80 -5.14
C GLY A 222 26.00 -1.84 -4.00
N LEU A 223 26.44 -2.36 -2.85
CA LEU A 223 25.58 -2.60 -1.70
C LEU A 223 25.12 -1.29 -1.03
N GLN A 224 23.82 -1.06 -1.00
CA GLN A 224 23.17 -0.03 -0.22
C GLN A 224 22.57 -0.65 1.05
N THR A 225 23.00 -0.18 2.21
CA THR A 225 22.47 -0.62 3.51
C THR A 225 21.53 0.45 4.04
N ILE A 226 20.25 0.12 4.10
CA ILE A 226 19.18 1.02 4.55
C ILE A 226 18.71 0.55 5.92
N GLU A 227 18.97 1.34 6.95
CA GLU A 227 18.45 1.05 8.29
C GLU A 227 16.94 1.29 8.32
N ILE A 228 16.19 0.25 8.69
CA ILE A 228 14.75 0.29 8.89
C ILE A 228 14.48 0.76 10.33
N PRO A 229 13.83 1.93 10.51
CA PRO A 229 13.52 2.41 11.85
C PRO A 229 12.69 1.40 12.64
N ARG A 230 13.01 1.28 13.93
CA ARG A 230 12.23 0.48 14.88
C ARG A 230 10.80 1.04 14.99
N GLY A 231 9.81 0.16 15.06
CA GLY A 231 8.41 0.56 15.24
C GLY A 231 7.41 -0.59 15.43
N GLY A 232 7.86 -1.84 15.48
CA GLY A 232 6.99 -3.00 15.70
C GLY A 232 7.44 -4.23 14.90
N ARG A 233 6.48 -5.06 14.51
CA ARG A 233 6.72 -6.20 13.61
C ARG A 233 6.53 -5.76 12.16
N ILE A 234 7.56 -5.91 11.33
CA ILE A 234 7.46 -5.70 9.88
C ILE A 234 6.65 -6.84 9.28
N LEU A 235 5.62 -6.47 8.53
CA LEU A 235 4.73 -7.35 7.80
C LEU A 235 5.15 -7.46 6.34
N ARG A 236 5.32 -6.31 5.68
CA ARG A 236 5.75 -6.19 4.28
C ARG A 236 6.61 -4.95 4.10
N LEU A 237 7.53 -5.00 3.14
CA LEU A 237 8.27 -3.84 2.64
C LEU A 237 8.01 -3.74 1.14
N ALA A 238 7.23 -2.73 0.74
CA ALA A 238 7.07 -2.35 -0.64
C ALA A 238 8.13 -1.33 -1.01
N ASN A 239 9.18 -1.80 -1.69
CA ASN A 239 10.30 -0.95 -2.07
C ASN A 239 10.23 -0.62 -3.56
N ASN A 240 10.64 0.60 -3.89
CA ASN A 240 10.77 1.09 -5.25
C ASN A 240 12.14 1.76 -5.43
N ILE A 241 12.89 1.31 -6.43
CA ILE A 241 14.17 1.91 -6.82
C ILE A 241 13.99 2.80 -8.05
N GLN A 242 14.44 4.03 -7.91
CA GLN A 242 14.54 5.03 -8.97
C GLN A 242 16.01 5.36 -9.15
N LEU A 243 16.54 5.23 -10.36
CA LEU A 243 17.90 5.60 -10.73
C LEU A 243 17.84 6.51 -11.95
N ASN A 244 18.67 7.55 -11.98
CA ASN A 244 18.67 8.58 -13.02
C ASN A 244 17.27 9.16 -13.30
N GLY A 245 16.47 9.36 -12.25
CA GLY A 245 15.12 9.91 -12.38
C GLY A 245 14.10 8.94 -12.98
N VAL A 246 14.47 7.67 -13.21
CA VAL A 246 13.59 6.63 -13.74
C VAL A 246 13.49 5.41 -12.83
N ARG A 247 12.30 4.83 -12.67
CA ARG A 247 12.18 3.48 -12.08
C ARG A 247 13.13 2.54 -12.81
N SER A 248 13.99 1.85 -12.07
CA SER A 248 15.08 1.07 -12.66
C SER A 248 15.05 -0.39 -12.21
N ASN A 249 15.46 -1.25 -13.12
CA ASN A 249 15.65 -2.67 -12.86
C ASN A 249 17.11 -3.00 -12.55
N ASP A 250 17.98 -2.00 -12.44
CA ASP A 250 19.43 -2.14 -12.23
C ASP A 250 19.77 -2.42 -10.75
N TRP A 251 19.18 -3.47 -10.21
CA TRP A 251 19.51 -4.06 -8.92
C TRP A 251 19.65 -5.57 -9.08
N THR A 252 20.51 -6.19 -8.27
CA THR A 252 20.87 -7.60 -8.43
C THR A 252 20.40 -8.47 -7.27
N ASN A 253 20.51 -7.97 -6.04
CA ASN A 253 20.15 -8.70 -4.82
C ASN A 253 19.39 -7.78 -3.86
N VAL A 254 18.48 -8.39 -3.09
CA VAL A 254 17.83 -7.79 -1.93
C VAL A 254 17.96 -8.71 -0.73
N GLY A 255 18.22 -8.16 0.44
CA GLY A 255 18.28 -8.93 1.68
C GLY A 255 17.81 -8.15 2.90
N ILE A 256 17.63 -8.88 4.00
CA ILE A 256 17.37 -8.30 5.32
C ILE A 256 18.42 -8.80 6.28
N GLN A 257 19.09 -7.87 6.97
CA GLN A 257 20.11 -8.16 7.98
C GLN A 257 19.68 -7.65 9.35
N LEU A 258 19.83 -8.48 10.38
CA LEU A 258 19.60 -8.15 11.77
C LEU A 258 20.94 -8.00 12.49
N ASN A 259 21.04 -7.01 13.39
CA ASN A 259 22.20 -6.77 14.26
C ASN A 259 23.54 -6.70 13.48
N LYS A 260 23.52 -6.20 12.23
CA LYS A 260 24.66 -6.11 11.32
C LYS A 260 25.42 -7.43 11.05
N THR A 261 24.88 -8.58 11.46
CA THR A 261 25.61 -9.86 11.52
C THR A 261 24.80 -11.03 10.96
N TYR A 262 23.48 -11.02 11.15
CA TYR A 262 22.63 -12.13 10.76
C TYR A 262 21.74 -11.76 9.57
N THR A 263 22.05 -12.29 8.39
CA THR A 263 21.23 -12.11 7.20
C THR A 263 20.09 -13.14 7.19
N VAL A 264 18.86 -12.66 7.32
CA VAL A 264 17.64 -13.49 7.34
C VAL A 264 17.23 -13.88 5.93
N TYR A 265 17.28 -12.92 5.01
CA TYR A 265 16.95 -13.09 3.60
C TYR A 265 18.08 -12.53 2.76
N ASP A 266 18.44 -13.24 1.69
CA ASP A 266 19.27 -12.75 0.59
C ASP A 266 18.73 -13.41 -0.68
N LYS A 267 18.05 -12.61 -1.50
CA LYS A 267 17.35 -13.07 -2.70
C LYS A 267 17.90 -12.32 -3.91
N PRO A 268 18.38 -13.05 -4.93
CA PRO A 268 18.71 -12.43 -6.20
C PRO A 268 17.42 -11.98 -6.91
N ARG A 269 17.52 -10.96 -7.76
CA ARG A 269 16.39 -10.36 -8.47
C ARG A 269 15.55 -11.36 -9.25
N TRP A 270 16.18 -12.33 -9.90
CA TRP A 270 15.45 -13.36 -10.66
C TRP A 270 14.56 -14.23 -9.76
N LEU A 271 14.98 -14.49 -8.52
CA LEU A 271 14.18 -15.25 -7.56
C LEU A 271 12.97 -14.43 -7.09
N CYS A 272 13.15 -13.14 -6.81
CA CYS A 272 12.02 -12.24 -6.54
C CYS A 272 11.03 -12.20 -7.72
N GLY A 273 11.54 -12.15 -8.96
CA GLY A 273 10.73 -12.20 -10.18
C GLY A 273 9.96 -13.50 -10.34
N TYR A 274 10.61 -14.61 -10.04
CA TYR A 274 9.99 -15.93 -10.05
C TYR A 274 8.88 -16.04 -8.99
N GLU A 275 9.17 -15.65 -7.74
CA GLU A 275 8.20 -15.64 -6.64
C GLU A 275 6.96 -14.80 -6.99
N GLU A 276 7.13 -13.60 -7.55
CA GLU A 276 6.02 -12.76 -8.01
C GLU A 276 5.24 -13.38 -9.18
N THR A 277 5.93 -14.05 -10.10
CA THR A 277 5.28 -14.71 -11.26
C THR A 277 4.46 -15.92 -10.82
N VAL A 278 5.01 -16.77 -9.95
CA VAL A 278 4.29 -17.91 -9.37
C VAL A 278 3.10 -17.41 -8.56
N PHE A 279 3.31 -16.40 -7.72
CA PHE A 279 2.27 -15.75 -6.95
C PHE A 279 1.16 -15.15 -7.84
N ALA A 280 1.53 -14.51 -8.95
CA ALA A 280 0.59 -13.99 -9.92
C ALA A 280 -0.17 -15.12 -10.64
N ALA A 281 0.48 -16.26 -10.93
CA ALA A 281 -0.13 -17.41 -11.58
C ALA A 281 -1.15 -18.10 -10.68
N ASP A 282 -0.83 -18.31 -9.40
CA ASP A 282 -1.74 -18.91 -8.41
C ASP A 282 -2.99 -18.04 -8.16
N ASN A 283 -2.88 -16.73 -8.40
CA ASN A 283 -3.96 -15.77 -8.25
C ASN A 283 -4.67 -15.39 -9.56
N ALA A 284 -4.12 -15.78 -10.71
CA ALA A 284 -4.73 -15.52 -12.00
C ALA A 284 -5.91 -16.48 -12.20
N ALA A 285 -7.09 -16.04 -11.78
CA ALA A 285 -8.34 -16.59 -12.28
C ALA A 285 -8.42 -16.25 -13.78
N SER A 286 -7.85 -17.11 -14.63
CA SER A 286 -7.96 -17.14 -16.10
C SER A 286 -7.59 -15.82 -16.84
N ASP A 287 -6.68 -15.91 -17.81
CA ASP A 287 -6.43 -14.93 -18.88
C ASP A 287 -5.57 -13.69 -18.59
N ALA A 288 -5.10 -13.46 -17.36
CA ALA A 288 -4.04 -12.48 -17.11
C ALA A 288 -2.69 -13.21 -17.01
N SER A 289 -1.84 -13.07 -18.04
CA SER A 289 -0.45 -13.56 -17.98
C SER A 289 0.20 -13.12 -16.67
N PRO A 290 0.86 -14.02 -15.92
CA PRO A 290 1.45 -13.67 -14.64
C PRO A 290 2.41 -12.49 -14.84
N GLN A 291 2.13 -11.40 -14.14
CA GLN A 291 2.94 -10.20 -14.24
C GLN A 291 4.05 -10.36 -13.21
N GLY A 292 5.28 -10.64 -13.67
CA GLY A 292 6.46 -10.61 -12.82
C GLY A 292 6.71 -9.21 -12.24
N LEU A 293 7.88 -9.00 -11.64
CA LEU A 293 8.24 -7.72 -11.02
C LEU A 293 7.94 -6.51 -11.92
N ILE A 294 7.28 -5.49 -11.35
CA ILE A 294 7.17 -4.19 -12.02
C ILE A 294 8.56 -3.55 -12.03
N VAL A 295 8.86 -2.78 -13.09
CA VAL A 295 10.13 -2.04 -13.17
C VAL A 295 10.31 -1.16 -11.93
N GLY A 296 11.44 -1.30 -11.24
CA GLY A 296 11.73 -0.56 -10.00
C GLY A 296 11.28 -1.25 -8.72
N GLU A 297 10.45 -2.29 -8.78
CA GLU A 297 9.92 -2.92 -7.58
C GLU A 297 10.94 -3.88 -6.95
N ILE A 298 11.05 -3.85 -5.62
CA ILE A 298 11.80 -4.83 -4.83
C ILE A 298 10.87 -5.33 -3.70
N PRO A 299 10.16 -6.45 -3.90
CA PRO A 299 9.16 -6.92 -2.95
C PRO A 299 9.78 -7.71 -1.81
N VAL A 300 9.34 -7.41 -0.59
CA VAL A 300 9.62 -8.23 0.59
C VAL A 300 8.32 -8.44 1.35
N ASP A 301 7.68 -9.58 1.09
CA ASP A 301 6.43 -9.98 1.75
C ASP A 301 6.73 -11.05 2.80
N LEU A 302 6.68 -10.68 4.08
CA LEU A 302 6.91 -11.58 5.22
C LEU A 302 5.60 -12.19 5.74
N MET A 303 4.47 -11.82 5.13
CA MET A 303 3.14 -12.30 5.52
C MET A 303 2.60 -13.37 4.57
N ARG A 304 3.30 -13.65 3.48
CA ARG A 304 2.84 -14.58 2.45
C ARG A 304 2.63 -15.98 3.03
N ALA A 305 1.41 -16.49 2.91
CA ALA A 305 1.06 -17.85 3.31
C ALA A 305 0.13 -18.51 2.28
N TRP A 306 0.15 -19.85 2.25
CA TRP A 306 -0.85 -20.72 1.58
C TRP A 306 -1.12 -20.43 0.08
N ASN A 307 -0.23 -19.71 -0.60
CA ASN A 307 -0.40 -19.21 -1.97
C ASN A 307 -1.69 -18.38 -2.20
N ILE A 308 -2.35 -17.94 -1.12
CA ILE A 308 -3.57 -17.11 -1.18
C ILE A 308 -3.33 -15.86 -0.36
N ASN A 309 -3.44 -14.71 -1.03
CA ASN A 309 -2.88 -13.45 -0.52
C ASN A 309 -3.66 -12.86 0.66
N GLU A 310 -4.92 -13.27 0.78
CA GLU A 310 -5.79 -12.87 1.88
C GLU A 310 -5.48 -13.66 3.16
N GLU A 311 -4.84 -14.83 3.04
CA GLU A 311 -4.40 -15.65 4.16
C GLU A 311 -3.00 -15.23 4.62
N SER A 312 -2.89 -14.00 5.11
CA SER A 312 -1.65 -13.51 5.72
C SER A 312 -1.32 -14.31 6.99
N ASP A 313 -0.08 -14.77 7.14
CA ASP A 313 0.46 -15.40 8.36
C ASP A 313 1.52 -14.51 9.01
N ILE A 314 1.60 -14.48 10.33
CA ILE A 314 2.59 -13.70 11.10
C ILE A 314 3.89 -14.46 11.35
N ARG A 315 4.00 -15.73 10.93
CA ARG A 315 5.14 -16.63 11.20
C ARG A 315 6.49 -16.01 10.87
N ASP A 316 6.63 -15.42 9.68
CA ASP A 316 7.91 -14.93 9.16
C ASP A 316 8.13 -13.42 9.39
N THR A 317 7.20 -12.78 10.10
CA THR A 317 7.28 -11.33 10.41
C THR A 317 8.46 -11.03 11.33
N LEU A 318 9.14 -9.91 11.08
CA LEU A 318 10.35 -9.53 11.81
C LEU A 318 10.06 -8.46 12.85
N ASN A 319 10.30 -8.74 14.13
CA ASN A 319 10.14 -7.76 15.20
C ASN A 319 11.37 -6.86 15.33
N THR A 320 11.28 -5.63 14.84
CA THR A 320 12.39 -4.65 14.89
C THR A 320 12.74 -4.25 16.31
N GLU A 321 11.81 -4.40 17.27
CA GLU A 321 12.08 -4.05 18.68
C GLU A 321 12.97 -5.06 19.39
N ARG A 322 13.13 -6.28 18.84
CA ARG A 322 13.98 -7.34 19.40
C ARG A 322 15.39 -7.35 18.83
N ALA A 323 15.64 -6.58 17.77
CA ALA A 323 16.96 -6.41 17.19
C ALA A 323 17.49 -5.00 17.51
N THR A 324 18.82 -4.88 17.65
CA THR A 324 19.48 -3.58 17.79
C THR A 324 19.36 -2.77 16.49
N THR A 325 19.56 -3.44 15.34
CA THR A 325 19.33 -2.86 14.01
C THR A 325 18.62 -3.87 13.12
N THR A 326 17.78 -3.36 12.21
CA THR A 326 17.19 -4.12 11.10
C THR A 326 17.51 -3.35 9.83
N ASP A 327 18.23 -3.97 8.91
CA ASP A 327 18.73 -3.33 7.71
C ASP A 327 18.17 -4.01 6.47
N LEU A 328 17.66 -3.21 5.53
CA LEU A 328 17.36 -3.63 4.17
C LEU A 328 18.66 -3.48 3.34
N LEU A 329 19.10 -4.56 2.75
CA LEU A 329 20.25 -4.63 1.87
C LEU A 329 19.77 -4.60 0.42
N VAL A 330 20.19 -3.64 -0.38
CA VAL A 330 19.88 -3.60 -1.82
C VAL A 330 21.18 -3.43 -2.60
N THR A 331 21.51 -4.38 -3.46
CA THR A 331 22.69 -4.27 -4.33
C THR A 331 22.28 -3.62 -5.65
N VAL A 332 22.71 -2.37 -5.85
CA VAL A 332 22.55 -1.65 -7.12
C VAL A 332 23.59 -2.18 -8.10
N ALA A 333 23.17 -2.53 -9.32
CA ALA A 333 24.05 -3.12 -10.30
C ALA A 333 25.21 -2.18 -10.68
N ASP A 334 26.39 -2.72 -10.94
CA ASP A 334 27.56 -1.92 -11.34
C ASP A 334 27.39 -1.23 -12.71
N THR A 335 26.47 -1.74 -13.54
CA THR A 335 26.10 -1.16 -14.83
C THR A 335 25.05 -0.05 -14.71
N ALA A 336 24.54 0.22 -13.51
CA ALA A 336 23.49 1.20 -13.30
C ALA A 336 24.01 2.63 -13.59
N THR A 337 23.23 3.40 -14.34
CA THR A 337 23.52 4.83 -14.53
C THR A 337 22.86 5.62 -13.40
N LEU A 338 23.67 6.34 -12.63
CA LEU A 338 23.20 7.23 -11.56
C LEU A 338 23.13 8.66 -12.08
N GLY A 339 21.97 9.31 -11.92
CA GLY A 339 21.83 10.73 -12.23
C GLY A 339 22.19 11.61 -11.02
N ALA A 340 22.22 12.92 -11.22
CA ALA A 340 22.44 13.86 -10.11
C ALA A 340 21.14 14.09 -9.33
N ASN A 341 21.16 13.81 -8.01
CA ASN A 341 20.07 14.11 -7.07
C ASN A 341 18.69 13.52 -7.43
N ASN A 342 18.65 12.42 -8.18
CA ASN A 342 17.42 11.79 -8.65
C ASN A 342 17.41 10.27 -8.50
N ASN A 343 18.29 9.72 -7.65
CA ASN A 343 18.37 8.30 -7.33
C ASN A 343 17.87 8.04 -5.91
N PHE A 344 16.83 7.22 -5.77
CA PHE A 344 16.20 6.93 -4.49
C PHE A 344 15.77 5.47 -4.40
N ILE A 345 15.87 4.92 -3.20
CA ILE A 345 15.11 3.74 -2.78
C ILE A 345 14.02 4.22 -1.83
N THR A 346 12.78 4.13 -2.27
CA THR A 346 11.60 4.40 -1.44
C THR A 346 11.15 3.10 -0.81
N VAL A 347 10.93 3.11 0.51
CA VAL A 347 10.55 1.96 1.33
C VAL A 347 9.23 2.28 2.01
N ALA A 348 8.15 1.64 1.58
CA ALA A 348 6.88 1.67 2.29
C ALA A 348 6.77 0.45 3.20
N ARG A 349 6.68 0.70 4.50
CA ARG A 349 6.75 -0.30 5.56
C ARG A 349 5.36 -0.55 6.12
N GLU A 350 4.90 -1.78 6.01
CA GLU A 350 3.70 -2.27 6.68
C GLU A 350 4.13 -2.86 8.03
N ILE A 351 3.66 -2.28 9.14
CA ILE A 351 4.15 -2.55 10.49
C ILE A 351 2.98 -2.82 11.44
N LEU A 352 3.10 -3.86 12.26
CA LEU A 352 2.22 -4.13 13.37
C LEU A 352 2.84 -3.64 14.69
N GLN A 353 2.30 -2.58 15.26
CA GLN A 353 2.73 -2.02 16.54
C GLN A 353 1.90 -2.60 17.67
N ILE A 354 2.55 -3.44 18.49
CA ILE A 354 1.96 -4.00 19.70
C ILE A 354 2.26 -3.04 20.85
N PRO A 355 1.26 -2.59 21.62
CA PRO A 355 1.53 -1.77 22.80
C PRO A 355 2.43 -2.54 23.77
N VAL A 356 3.50 -1.89 24.22
CA VAL A 356 4.36 -2.44 25.28
C VAL A 356 3.55 -2.36 26.56
N SER A 357 3.11 -3.52 27.06
CA SER A 357 2.43 -3.65 28.36
C SER A 357 3.39 -3.50 29.52
#